data_AF-A0A8X6FQT5-F1
#
_entry.id   AF-A0A8X6FQT5-F1
#
_cell.length_a   1.000
_cell.length_b   1.000
_cell.length_c   1.000
_cell.angle_alpha   90.00
_cell.angle_beta   90.00
_cell.angle_gamma   90.00
#
_symmetry.space_group_name_H-M   'P 1'
#
loop_
_entity.id
_entity.type
_entity.pdbx_description
1 polymer ?
#
loop_
_entity_poly.entity_id
_entity_poly.type
_entity_poly.pdbx_seq_one_letter_code
_entity_poly.pdbx_strand_id
1 'polypeptide(L)'
;MHLDPSSDEFTMVNLCPACFGSDLCPQFYHGDISLIGISKLKYLKGSKNVFSGKLSSNRVILKRLAHDWEITNLDKLLCDKANLKPCKVNEAVGFLIGNSIDTPNEYHLMNLIKTFESSTDVIQCPSERLLTYLFNQLNVKRNSIDFQMMQFSKLGELLYSLLLNPEAVILQIGSY
;
A
#
# COMPACT_ATOMS: atom_id res chain seq x y z
N MET A 1 -5.40 -27.30 -2.43
CA MET A 1 -4.40 -26.21 -2.55
C MET A 1 -4.30 -25.52 -1.20
N HIS A 2 -3.10 -25.35 -0.67
CA HIS A 2 -2.88 -24.70 0.63
C HIS A 2 -2.37 -23.29 0.40
N LEU A 3 -2.97 -22.30 1.07
CA LEU A 3 -2.48 -20.92 1.03
C LEU A 3 -1.32 -20.75 2.00
N ASP A 4 -0.23 -20.19 1.49
CA ASP A 4 0.96 -19.83 2.26
C ASP A 4 1.02 -18.31 2.47
N PRO A 5 0.79 -17.82 3.70
CA PRO A 5 0.90 -16.40 4.03
C PRO A 5 2.28 -15.79 3.80
N SER A 6 3.34 -16.61 3.79
CA SER A 6 4.71 -16.14 3.61
C SER A 6 5.11 -15.95 2.14
N SER A 7 4.25 -16.36 1.20
CA SER A 7 4.51 -16.25 -0.24
C SER A 7 4.38 -14.82 -0.76
N ASP A 8 5.21 -14.47 -1.74
CA ASP A 8 5.13 -13.18 -2.44
C ASP A 8 3.77 -12.95 -3.12
N GLU A 9 3.09 -14.02 -3.56
CA GLU A 9 1.72 -13.93 -4.11
C GLU A 9 0.71 -13.46 -3.05
N PHE A 10 0.93 -13.81 -1.78
CA PHE A 10 0.06 -13.41 -0.68
C PHE A 10 0.38 -12.00 -0.18
N THR A 11 1.67 -11.66 -0.02
CA THR A 11 2.13 -10.39 0.56
C THR A 11 2.24 -9.27 -0.47
N MET A 12 2.46 -9.60 -1.74
CA MET A 12 2.71 -8.66 -2.85
C MET A 12 3.86 -7.68 -2.56
N VAL A 13 4.84 -8.07 -1.72
CA VAL A 13 5.93 -7.17 -1.29
C VAL A 13 6.80 -6.70 -2.45
N ASN A 14 6.91 -7.53 -3.49
CA ASN A 14 7.72 -7.28 -4.68
C ASN A 14 7.23 -6.06 -5.47
N LEU A 15 6.01 -5.58 -5.18
CA LEU A 15 5.44 -4.39 -5.79
C LEU A 15 5.78 -3.11 -5.02
N CYS A 16 6.33 -3.18 -3.81
CA CYS A 16 6.69 -1.98 -3.07
C CYS A 16 7.68 -1.09 -3.88
N PRO A 17 7.49 0.24 -3.90
CA PRO A 17 6.59 1.02 -3.04
C PRO A 17 5.12 1.12 -3.52
N ALA A 18 4.73 0.44 -4.61
CA ALA A 18 3.34 0.28 -5.05
C ALA A 18 2.62 -0.83 -4.24
N CYS A 19 2.53 -0.64 -2.92
CA CYS A 19 1.99 -1.63 -2.00
C CYS A 19 1.23 -0.97 -0.82
N PHE A 20 0.59 -1.76 0.05
CA PHE A 20 -0.23 -1.24 1.17
C PHE A 20 0.52 -1.02 2.48
N GLY A 21 1.83 -1.27 2.49
CA GLY A 21 2.66 -1.17 3.69
C GLY A 21 3.61 -2.36 3.87
N SER A 22 4.73 -2.12 4.53
CA SER A 22 5.76 -3.13 4.80
C SER A 22 5.86 -3.58 6.26
N ASP A 23 5.07 -2.99 7.17
CA ASP A 23 5.33 -3.07 8.62
C ASP A 23 5.15 -4.48 9.20
N LEU A 24 4.26 -5.28 8.61
CA LEU A 24 4.02 -6.68 9.01
C LEU A 24 4.75 -7.71 8.12
N CYS A 25 5.51 -7.27 7.11
CA CYS A 25 6.24 -8.18 6.22
C CYS A 25 7.17 -9.14 6.99
N PRO A 26 7.96 -8.70 8.00
CA PRO A 26 8.81 -9.61 8.75
C PRO A 26 8.03 -10.76 9.41
N GLN A 27 6.85 -10.48 9.97
CA GLN A 27 6.00 -11.46 10.64
C GLN A 27 5.40 -12.47 9.64
N PHE A 28 5.11 -12.05 8.40
CA PHE A 28 4.74 -12.99 7.34
C PHE A 28 5.92 -13.90 6.96
N TYR A 29 7.12 -13.34 6.73
CA TYR A 29 8.29 -14.11 6.28
C TYR A 29 8.87 -15.03 7.36
N HIS A 30 8.79 -14.65 8.63
CA HIS A 30 9.21 -15.49 9.74
C HIS A 30 8.20 -16.60 10.08
N GLY A 31 7.00 -16.58 9.47
CA GLY A 31 5.95 -17.55 9.75
C GLY A 31 5.20 -17.29 11.06
N ASP A 32 5.31 -16.09 11.63
CA ASP A 32 4.57 -15.69 12.84
C ASP A 32 3.07 -15.57 12.58
N ILE A 33 2.69 -15.40 11.30
CA ILE A 33 1.31 -15.35 10.83
C ILE A 33 0.92 -16.67 10.17
N SER A 34 -0.14 -17.31 10.66
CA SER A 34 -0.67 -18.55 10.08
C SER A 34 -2.18 -18.50 9.88
N LEU A 35 -2.67 -19.13 8.80
CA LEU A 35 -4.12 -19.26 8.56
C LEU A 35 -4.72 -20.38 9.42
N ILE A 36 -5.98 -20.20 9.82
CA ILE A 36 -6.72 -21.20 10.61
C ILE A 36 -8.06 -21.58 9.96
N GLY A 37 -8.52 -22.80 10.25
CA GLY A 37 -9.79 -23.33 9.77
C GLY A 37 -9.88 -23.38 8.24
N ILE A 38 -11.05 -23.01 7.70
CA ILE A 38 -11.31 -23.03 6.25
C ILE A 38 -10.42 -22.04 5.46
N SER A 39 -9.86 -21.04 6.14
CA SER A 39 -8.96 -20.06 5.51
C SER A 39 -7.71 -20.70 4.92
N LYS A 40 -7.26 -21.85 5.47
CA LYS A 40 -6.13 -22.63 4.94
C LYS A 40 -6.35 -23.20 3.53
N LEU A 41 -7.63 -23.33 3.13
CA LEU A 41 -8.06 -24.01 1.91
C LEU A 41 -8.64 -23.06 0.86
N LYS A 42 -8.78 -21.76 1.19
CA LYS A 42 -9.28 -20.75 0.26
C LYS A 42 -8.29 -20.54 -0.90
N TYR A 43 -8.74 -19.90 -1.97
CA TYR A 43 -7.91 -19.55 -3.12
C TYR A 43 -7.92 -18.02 -3.29
N LEU A 44 -6.82 -17.42 -3.75
CA LEU A 44 -6.66 -15.95 -3.77
C LEU A 44 -7.34 -15.22 -4.95
N LYS A 45 -7.71 -15.91 -6.04
CA LYS A 45 -8.28 -15.27 -7.25
C LYS A 45 -9.56 -14.51 -6.95
N GLY A 46 -9.59 -13.30 -7.49
CA GLY A 46 -10.81 -12.65 -7.92
C GLY A 46 -11.76 -12.22 -6.81
N SER A 47 -11.29 -11.99 -5.57
CA SER A 47 -12.16 -11.38 -4.55
C SER A 47 -11.39 -10.69 -3.42
N LYS A 48 -12.03 -9.69 -2.81
CA LYS A 48 -11.63 -9.09 -1.53
C LYS A 48 -11.81 -10.13 -0.42
N ASN A 49 -10.83 -11.02 -0.28
CA ASN A 49 -10.88 -12.15 0.62
C ASN A 49 -10.68 -11.74 2.09
N VAL A 50 -11.34 -12.48 2.98
CA VAL A 50 -11.13 -12.42 4.43
C VAL A 50 -10.69 -13.80 4.93
N PHE A 51 -9.59 -13.82 5.67
CA PHE A 51 -8.98 -15.02 6.23
C PHE A 51 -8.85 -14.89 7.75
N SER A 52 -9.30 -15.91 8.46
CA SER A 52 -8.98 -16.05 9.88
C SER A 52 -7.55 -16.58 10.03
N GLY A 53 -6.78 -15.92 10.88
CA GLY A 53 -5.41 -16.30 11.18
C GLY A 53 -5.04 -16.20 12.65
N LYS A 54 -3.77 -16.49 12.93
CA LYS A 54 -3.12 -16.24 14.20
C LYS A 54 -1.83 -15.45 13.96
N LEU A 55 -1.58 -14.46 14.81
CA LEU A 55 -0.29 -13.79 14.95
C LEU A 55 0.22 -14.11 16.36
N SER A 56 1.26 -14.94 16.45
CA SER A 56 1.70 -15.53 17.72
C SER A 56 0.54 -16.25 18.45
N SER A 57 0.12 -15.79 19.62
CA SER A 57 -1.01 -16.33 20.39
C SER A 57 -2.36 -15.66 20.09
N ASN A 58 -2.37 -14.54 19.35
CA ASN A 58 -3.56 -13.73 19.14
C ASN A 58 -4.31 -14.17 17.88
N ARG A 59 -5.65 -14.20 17.95
CA ARG A 59 -6.49 -14.37 16.77
C ARG A 59 -6.52 -13.08 15.97
N VAL A 60 -6.30 -13.17 14.67
CA VAL A 60 -6.30 -12.03 13.76
C VAL A 60 -7.17 -12.31 12.54
N ILE A 61 -7.62 -11.24 11.90
CA ILE A 61 -8.31 -11.30 10.61
C ILE A 61 -7.42 -10.64 9.58
N LEU A 62 -7.06 -11.40 8.55
CA LEU A 62 -6.31 -10.93 7.39
C LEU A 62 -7.32 -10.60 6.30
N LYS A 63 -7.28 -9.37 5.78
CA LYS A 63 -8.20 -8.91 4.75
C LYS A 63 -7.40 -8.43 3.55
N ARG A 64 -7.77 -8.93 2.37
CA ARG A 64 -7.30 -8.39 1.10
C ARG A 64 -8.02 -7.08 0.82
N LEU A 65 -7.27 -6.01 0.57
CA LEU A 65 -7.80 -4.65 0.45
C LEU A 65 -8.39 -4.36 -0.94
N ALA A 66 -7.95 -5.07 -1.96
CA ALA A 66 -8.41 -4.87 -3.34
C ALA A 66 -8.57 -6.18 -4.09
N HIS A 67 -9.46 -6.18 -5.07
CA HIS A 67 -9.63 -7.23 -6.05
C HIS A 67 -8.53 -7.13 -7.13
N ASP A 68 -8.18 -8.27 -7.75
CA ASP A 68 -7.22 -8.34 -8.87
C ASP A 68 -7.45 -7.29 -9.97
N TRP A 69 -8.71 -7.01 -10.35
CA TRP A 69 -9.01 -6.04 -11.40
C TRP A 69 -8.81 -4.58 -10.94
N GLU A 70 -9.10 -4.27 -9.67
CA GLU A 70 -8.86 -2.94 -9.09
C GLU A 70 -7.35 -2.66 -9.08
N ILE A 71 -6.55 -3.63 -8.63
CA ILE A 71 -5.08 -3.59 -8.67
C ILE A 71 -4.58 -3.39 -10.09
N THR A 72 -5.02 -4.24 -11.03
CA THR A 72 -4.57 -4.18 -12.44
C THR A 72 -4.92 -2.84 -13.10
N ASN A 73 -6.10 -2.30 -12.81
CA ASN A 73 -6.52 -1.00 -13.34
C ASN A 73 -5.69 0.14 -12.77
N LEU A 74 -5.41 0.13 -11.47
CA LEU A 74 -4.56 1.14 -10.85
C LEU A 74 -3.12 1.05 -11.36
N ASP A 75 -2.55 -0.15 -11.44
CA ASP A 75 -1.19 -0.35 -11.95
C ASP A 75 -1.06 0.18 -13.38
N LYS A 76 -2.05 -0.09 -14.24
CA LYS A 76 -2.10 0.46 -15.59
C LYS A 76 -2.18 2.00 -15.59
N LEU A 77 -3.03 2.58 -14.75
CA LEU A 77 -3.18 4.02 -14.63
C LEU A 77 -1.87 4.69 -14.18
N LEU A 78 -1.18 4.12 -13.19
CA LEU A 78 0.12 4.60 -12.72
C LEU A 78 1.19 4.51 -13.82
N CYS A 79 1.23 3.39 -14.54
CA CYS A 79 2.11 3.19 -15.68
C CYS A 79 1.88 4.20 -16.81
N ASP A 80 0.61 4.44 -17.17
CA ASP A 80 0.23 5.38 -18.23
C ASP A 80 0.64 6.81 -17.85
N LYS A 81 0.50 7.20 -16.57
CA LYS A 81 0.93 8.51 -16.07
C LYS A 81 2.44 8.66 -15.98
N ALA A 82 3.16 7.60 -15.62
CA ALA A 82 4.63 7.60 -15.58
C ALA A 82 5.26 7.56 -17.00
N ASN A 83 4.47 7.15 -18.01
CA ASN A 83 4.92 7.00 -19.40
C ASN A 83 6.17 6.09 -19.55
N LEU A 84 6.24 5.02 -18.75
CA LEU A 84 7.35 4.05 -18.77
C LEU A 84 6.98 2.82 -19.62
N LYS A 85 7.93 2.33 -20.45
CA LYS A 85 7.76 1.12 -21.29
C LYS A 85 9.07 0.32 -21.39
N PRO A 86 9.09 -0.98 -21.03
CA PRO A 86 8.03 -1.74 -20.35
C PRO A 86 7.80 -1.20 -18.93
N CYS A 87 6.55 -1.16 -18.49
CA CYS A 87 6.24 -0.62 -17.16
C CYS A 87 6.29 -1.71 -16.09
N LYS A 88 7.03 -1.45 -15.01
CA LYS A 88 6.83 -2.10 -13.72
C LYS A 88 6.23 -1.08 -12.75
N VAL A 89 5.14 -1.43 -12.08
CA VAL A 89 4.39 -0.46 -11.26
C VAL A 89 5.21 0.13 -10.12
N ASN A 90 6.11 -0.66 -9.52
CA ASN A 90 7.05 -0.19 -8.49
C ASN A 90 7.99 0.90 -9.03
N GLU A 91 8.50 0.74 -10.25
CA GLU A 91 9.32 1.75 -10.94
C GLU A 91 8.48 2.97 -11.33
N ALA A 92 7.23 2.79 -11.76
CA ALA A 92 6.32 3.88 -12.08
C ALA A 92 5.98 4.75 -10.86
N VAL A 93 5.64 4.14 -9.73
CA VAL A 93 5.42 4.85 -8.47
C VAL A 93 6.70 5.55 -8.01
N GLY A 94 7.84 4.85 -8.11
CA GLY A 94 9.15 5.43 -7.82
C GLY A 94 9.49 6.64 -8.70
N PHE A 95 9.16 6.62 -9.99
CA PHE A 95 9.36 7.74 -10.91
C PHE A 95 8.42 8.92 -10.62
N LEU A 96 7.13 8.65 -10.39
CA LEU A 96 6.13 9.68 -10.08
C LEU A 96 6.51 10.45 -8.81
N ILE A 97 7.05 9.74 -7.81
CA ILE A 97 7.53 10.35 -6.56
C ILE A 97 8.94 10.92 -6.70
N GLY A 98 9.86 10.24 -7.38
CA GLY A 98 11.27 10.65 -7.48
C GLY A 98 11.48 11.98 -8.20
N ASN A 99 10.55 12.39 -9.07
CA ASN A 99 10.56 13.72 -9.69
C ASN A 99 10.28 14.88 -8.71
N SER A 100 10.22 14.62 -7.40
CA SER A 100 9.77 15.55 -6.37
C SER A 100 10.79 15.88 -5.27
N ILE A 101 12.06 15.50 -5.43
CA ILE A 101 13.10 15.64 -4.39
C ILE A 101 13.20 17.08 -3.83
N ASP A 102 12.85 18.09 -4.63
CA ASP A 102 12.91 19.52 -4.25
C ASP A 102 11.58 20.12 -3.75
N THR A 103 10.49 19.34 -3.70
CA THR A 103 9.17 19.80 -3.26
C THR A 103 8.74 19.18 -1.94
N PRO A 104 8.07 19.92 -1.02
CA PRO A 104 7.56 19.32 0.20
C PRO A 104 6.56 18.19 -0.10
N ASN A 105 6.66 17.09 0.66
CA ASN A 105 5.95 15.85 0.38
C ASN A 105 4.41 16.03 0.33
N GLU A 106 3.82 16.89 1.17
CA GLU A 106 2.38 17.17 1.12
C GLU A 106 1.92 17.86 -0.18
N TYR A 107 2.69 18.82 -0.71
CA TYR A 107 2.38 19.49 -1.97
C TYR A 107 2.51 18.53 -3.15
N HIS A 108 3.48 17.62 -3.06
CA HIS A 108 3.67 16.61 -4.07
C HIS A 108 2.53 15.58 -4.07
N LEU A 109 2.13 15.07 -2.89
CA LEU A 109 0.99 14.16 -2.77
C LEU A 109 -0.32 14.82 -3.22
N MET A 110 -0.52 16.11 -2.90
CA MET A 110 -1.64 16.91 -3.41
C MET A 110 -1.65 16.93 -4.95
N ASN A 111 -0.51 17.21 -5.59
CA ASN A 111 -0.42 17.29 -7.05
C ASN A 111 -0.62 15.92 -7.73
N LEU A 112 -0.06 14.86 -7.15
CA LEU A 112 -0.28 13.50 -7.62
C LEU A 112 -1.75 13.13 -7.51
N ILE A 113 -2.37 13.31 -6.35
CA ILE A 113 -3.79 12.99 -6.14
C ILE A 113 -4.69 13.77 -7.10
N LYS A 114 -4.42 15.06 -7.33
CA LYS A 114 -5.13 15.86 -8.35
C LYS A 114 -5.01 15.28 -9.76
N THR A 115 -3.88 14.67 -10.08
CA THR A 115 -3.66 13.98 -11.37
C THR A 115 -4.55 12.74 -11.51
N PHE A 116 -5.08 12.22 -10.39
CA PHE A 116 -5.94 11.05 -10.28
C PHE A 116 -7.37 11.37 -9.78
N GLU A 117 -7.81 12.64 -9.84
CA GLU A 117 -9.08 13.19 -9.28
C GLU A 117 -10.37 12.43 -9.64
N SER A 118 -10.33 11.48 -10.57
CA SER A 118 -11.45 10.60 -10.95
C SER A 118 -11.43 9.21 -10.30
N SER A 119 -10.56 8.92 -9.32
CA SER A 119 -10.25 7.53 -8.92
C SER A 119 -10.91 7.06 -7.62
N THR A 120 -11.08 7.90 -6.58
CA THR A 120 -11.76 7.52 -5.32
C THR A 120 -12.46 8.70 -4.61
N ASP A 121 -13.53 8.46 -3.86
CA ASP A 121 -14.35 9.52 -3.21
C ASP A 121 -13.62 10.24 -2.07
N VAL A 122 -12.77 9.54 -1.31
CA VAL A 122 -12.03 10.11 -0.16
C VAL A 122 -11.02 11.18 -0.60
N ILE A 123 -10.53 11.08 -1.84
CA ILE A 123 -9.55 12.01 -2.41
C ILE A 123 -10.17 13.01 -3.39
N GLN A 124 -11.49 13.09 -3.46
CA GLN A 124 -12.18 14.00 -4.39
C GLN A 124 -12.02 15.48 -3.97
N CYS A 125 -11.81 15.73 -2.68
CA CYS A 125 -11.52 17.06 -2.11
C CYS A 125 -10.43 16.97 -1.02
N PRO A 126 -9.18 16.57 -1.35
CA PRO A 126 -8.15 16.44 -0.34
C PRO A 126 -7.71 17.84 0.11
N SER A 127 -7.64 18.06 1.42
CA SER A 127 -7.03 19.28 1.97
C SER A 127 -5.54 19.03 2.23
N GLU A 128 -4.71 20.06 2.05
CA GLU A 128 -3.28 20.00 2.42
C GLU A 128 -3.12 19.51 3.86
N ARG A 129 -3.94 20.05 4.78
CA ARG A 129 -3.96 19.64 6.19
C ARG A 129 -4.21 18.14 6.38
N LEU A 130 -5.13 17.55 5.62
CA LEU A 130 -5.40 16.11 5.67
C LEU A 130 -4.17 15.34 5.20
N LEU A 131 -3.59 15.68 4.05
CA LEU A 131 -2.44 14.97 3.51
C LEU A 131 -1.20 15.10 4.39
N THR A 132 -0.94 16.28 4.95
CA THR A 132 0.12 16.48 5.94
C THR A 132 -0.12 15.62 7.18
N TYR A 133 -1.37 15.55 7.67
CA TYR A 133 -1.70 14.67 8.79
C TYR A 133 -1.44 13.20 8.44
N LEU A 134 -1.94 12.71 7.31
CA LEU A 134 -1.72 11.33 6.85
C LEU A 134 -0.23 11.00 6.72
N PHE A 135 0.55 11.90 6.10
CA PHE A 135 1.99 11.73 5.93
C PHE A 135 2.73 11.68 7.26
N ASN A 136 2.39 12.56 8.20
CA ASN A 136 3.01 12.57 9.53
C ASN A 136 2.75 11.29 10.34
N GLN A 137 1.62 10.61 10.11
CA GLN A 137 1.31 9.33 10.77
C GLN A 137 2.17 8.17 10.28
N LEU A 138 2.83 8.29 9.12
CA LEU A 138 3.74 7.26 8.62
C LEU A 138 5.04 7.13 9.44
N ASN A 139 5.22 7.97 10.47
CA ASN A 139 6.23 7.84 11.54
C ASN A 139 7.68 7.61 11.03
N VAL A 140 8.07 8.25 9.92
CA VAL A 140 9.42 8.09 9.39
C VAL A 140 10.42 8.81 10.31
N LYS A 141 11.25 8.03 11.01
CA LYS A 141 12.23 8.57 11.98
C LYS A 141 13.41 9.22 11.24
N ARG A 142 13.61 10.52 11.48
CA ARG A 142 14.71 11.35 10.93
C ARG A 142 16.13 10.85 11.18
N ASN A 143 16.32 9.95 12.15
CA ASN A 143 17.65 9.52 12.61
C ASN A 143 18.21 8.29 11.86
N SER A 144 17.62 7.91 10.73
CA SER A 144 18.09 6.78 9.92
C SER A 144 19.00 7.26 8.78
N ILE A 145 20.09 6.51 8.50
CA ILE A 145 20.98 6.74 7.36
C ILE A 145 20.20 6.71 6.04
N ASP A 146 19.11 5.93 6.01
CA ASP A 146 18.22 5.75 4.86
C ASP A 146 16.94 6.59 4.92
N PHE A 147 16.92 7.68 5.70
CA PHE A 147 15.71 8.48 5.95
C PHE A 147 15.02 8.94 4.66
N GLN A 148 15.78 9.33 3.63
CA GLN A 148 15.19 9.73 2.34
C GLN A 148 14.53 8.53 1.66
N MET A 149 15.23 7.41 1.50
CA MET A 149 14.68 6.20 0.89
C MET A 149 13.44 5.68 1.63
N MET A 150 13.45 5.73 2.96
CA MET A 150 12.32 5.31 3.78
C MET A 150 11.11 6.23 3.59
N GLN A 151 11.31 7.55 3.48
CA GLN A 151 10.25 8.48 3.13
C GLN A 151 9.69 8.21 1.73
N PHE A 152 10.56 7.96 0.75
CA PHE A 152 10.14 7.62 -0.62
C PHE A 152 9.25 6.37 -0.64
N SER A 153 9.66 5.31 0.08
CA SER A 153 8.86 4.09 0.19
C SER A 153 7.49 4.36 0.81
N LYS A 154 7.48 5.05 1.96
CA LYS A 154 6.25 5.33 2.71
C LYS A 154 5.30 6.25 1.95
N LEU A 155 5.82 7.21 1.19
CA LEU A 155 5.01 8.07 0.33
C LEU A 155 4.36 7.27 -0.81
N GLY A 156 5.08 6.30 -1.40
CA GLY A 156 4.50 5.38 -2.39
C GLY A 156 3.46 4.46 -1.80
N GLU A 157 3.71 3.90 -0.62
CA GLU A 157 2.74 3.08 0.12
C GLU A 157 1.45 3.86 0.39
N LEU A 158 1.56 5.12 0.82
CA LEU A 158 0.42 5.99 1.08
C LEU A 158 -0.34 6.35 -0.20
N LEU A 159 0.37 6.77 -1.27
CA LEU A 159 -0.24 7.08 -2.56
C LEU A 159 -1.01 5.88 -3.09
N TYR A 160 -0.37 4.70 -3.13
CA TYR A 160 -0.97 3.48 -3.64
C TYR A 160 -2.22 3.10 -2.82
N SER A 161 -2.12 3.19 -1.49
CA SER A 161 -3.23 2.88 -0.58
C SER A 161 -4.41 3.85 -0.75
N LEU A 162 -4.16 5.16 -0.89
CA LEU A 162 -5.19 6.17 -1.09
C LEU A 162 -5.95 6.00 -2.41
N LEU A 163 -5.23 5.60 -3.47
CA LEU A 163 -5.84 5.38 -4.79
C LEU A 163 -6.61 4.07 -4.87
N LEU A 164 -6.25 3.06 -4.06
CA LEU A 164 -6.82 1.72 -4.18
C LEU A 164 -7.85 1.37 -3.09
N ASN A 165 -7.59 1.78 -1.85
CA ASN A 165 -8.47 1.55 -0.70
C ASN A 165 -8.22 2.62 0.39
N PRO A 166 -8.76 3.84 0.21
CA PRO A 166 -8.51 4.93 1.15
C PRO A 166 -9.10 4.67 2.55
N GLU A 167 -10.12 3.83 2.67
CA GLU A 167 -10.69 3.43 3.97
C GLU A 167 -9.66 2.68 4.83
N ALA A 168 -8.79 1.86 4.21
CA ALA A 168 -7.73 1.16 4.92
C ALA A 168 -6.73 2.14 5.57
N VAL A 169 -6.41 3.24 4.90
CA VAL A 169 -5.54 4.31 5.42
C VAL A 169 -6.19 4.98 6.63
N ILE A 170 -7.48 5.30 6.54
CA ILE A 170 -8.23 5.92 7.64
C ILE A 170 -8.23 5.00 8.88
N LEU A 171 -8.43 3.69 8.69
CA LEU A 171 -8.47 2.72 9.78
C LEU A 171 -7.10 2.55 10.47
N GLN A 172 -6.00 2.57 9.70
CA GLN A 172 -4.65 2.49 10.26
C GLN A 172 -4.34 3.66 11.21
N ILE A 173 -4.91 4.83 10.94
CA ILE A 173 -4.62 6.05 11.69
C ILE A 173 -5.60 6.24 12.87
N GLY A 174 -6.82 5.70 12.78
CA GLY A 174 -7.82 5.77 13.84
C GLY A 174 -7.65 4.74 14.95
N SER A 175 -6.72 3.79 14.81
CA SER A 175 -6.48 2.70 15.77
C SER A 175 -5.52 3.17 16.87
N TYR A 176 -6.06 3.82 17.90
CA TYR A 176 -5.37 4.12 19.16
C TYR A 176 -5.54 2.99 20.18
#